data_AF-A0A1H8QMZ9-F1
#
_entry.id   AF-A0A1H8QMZ9-F1
#
_cell.length_a   1.000
_cell.length_b   1.000
_cell.length_c   1.000
_cell.angle_alpha   90.00
_cell.angle_beta   90.00
_cell.angle_gamma   90.00
#
_symmetry.space_group_name_H-M   'P 1'
#
loop_
_entity.id
_entity.type
_entity.pdbx_description
1 polymer ?
#
loop_
_entity_poly.entity_id
_entity_poly.type
_entity_poly.pdbx_seq_one_letter_code
_entity_poly.pdbx_strand_id
1 'polypeptide(L)'
;MIRPPHSPTTRSERRTFLRALAGLTALGGAASVFAGTATAHFPADLDVSVAPFRGDGPLPRHDRGQVRVAVTNVDDVVATADATRYRFGAPDVVADGGGAEATRACRIRDVDDDGRNDLVLRFPFADAGFSGEEERAELRWDRDESREHGLSGVDDVSFRCRRER
;
A
#
# COMPACT_ATOMS: atom_id res chain seq x y z
N MET A 1 19.10 0.72 -61.60
CA MET A 1 17.82 1.42 -61.86
C MET A 1 16.70 0.64 -61.17
N ILE A 2 15.60 1.29 -60.79
CA ILE A 2 14.77 1.06 -59.58
C ILE A 2 13.42 0.34 -59.86
N ARG A 3 12.99 -0.58 -58.93
CA ARG A 3 11.62 -1.10 -58.52
C ARG A 3 10.76 -2.01 -59.46
N PRO A 4 9.70 -2.73 -58.96
CA PRO A 4 9.36 -3.35 -57.64
C PRO A 4 8.79 -4.81 -57.81
N PRO A 5 7.69 -5.26 -57.13
CA PRO A 5 7.46 -5.87 -55.79
C PRO A 5 7.36 -7.42 -55.85
N HIS A 6 7.21 -8.21 -54.77
CA HIS A 6 5.96 -8.63 -54.11
C HIS A 6 6.28 -9.62 -52.99
N SER A 7 5.57 -9.53 -51.86
CA SER A 7 5.60 -10.48 -50.74
C SER A 7 5.06 -11.85 -51.12
N PRO A 8 5.59 -12.94 -50.54
CA PRO A 8 4.78 -14.10 -50.23
C PRO A 8 4.60 -14.28 -48.71
N THR A 9 3.35 -14.18 -48.31
CA THR A 9 2.78 -14.65 -47.05
C THR A 9 2.95 -16.16 -46.92
N THR A 10 3.59 -16.69 -45.88
CA THR A 10 3.28 -18.02 -45.34
C THR A 10 3.83 -18.20 -43.93
N ARG A 11 2.92 -18.09 -42.96
CA ARG A 11 2.68 -19.05 -41.87
C ARG A 11 3.93 -19.85 -41.43
N SER A 12 4.69 -19.31 -40.48
CA SER A 12 5.76 -20.09 -39.84
C SER A 12 5.14 -21.17 -38.95
N GLU A 13 5.12 -22.38 -39.52
CA GLU A 13 4.78 -23.62 -38.85
C GLU A 13 5.70 -23.83 -37.65
N ARG A 14 5.07 -24.08 -36.50
CA ARG A 14 5.70 -24.65 -35.32
C ARG A 14 6.33 -26.00 -35.68
N ARG A 15 7.66 -26.06 -35.72
CA ARG A 15 8.41 -27.33 -35.72
C ARG A 15 9.56 -27.26 -34.73
N THR A 16 9.20 -27.56 -33.49
CA THR A 16 10.01 -28.19 -32.44
C THR A 16 11.03 -29.15 -33.02
N PHE A 17 12.30 -29.05 -32.65
CA PHE A 17 13.20 -30.18 -32.35
C PHE A 17 14.56 -29.61 -31.89
N LEU A 18 14.70 -29.37 -30.58
CA LEU A 18 16.02 -29.29 -29.96
C LEU A 18 16.28 -30.60 -29.20
N ARG A 19 17.33 -31.27 -29.67
CA ARG A 19 17.86 -32.54 -29.18
C ARG A 19 18.39 -32.35 -27.76
N ALA A 20 17.85 -33.11 -26.81
CA ALA A 20 18.37 -33.22 -25.45
C ALA A 20 19.31 -34.44 -25.36
N LEU A 21 20.56 -34.22 -24.98
CA LEU A 21 21.47 -35.26 -24.47
C LEU A 21 22.43 -34.62 -23.46
N ALA A 22 22.10 -34.76 -22.18
CA ALA A 22 23.06 -34.67 -21.08
C ALA A 22 22.57 -35.61 -19.97
N GLY A 23 23.43 -36.54 -19.56
CA GLY A 23 23.09 -37.63 -18.65
C GLY A 23 23.43 -37.38 -17.18
N LEU A 24 22.73 -38.16 -16.34
CA LEU A 24 23.06 -38.71 -15.01
C LEU A 24 23.40 -37.76 -13.85
N THR A 25 22.61 -37.81 -12.77
CA THR A 25 22.87 -38.62 -11.56
C THR A 25 21.69 -38.47 -10.57
N ALA A 26 21.34 -39.54 -9.86
CA ALA A 26 20.25 -39.58 -8.87
C ALA A 26 20.80 -39.32 -7.47
N LEU A 27 20.11 -38.53 -6.63
CA LEU A 27 20.18 -38.57 -5.15
C LEU A 27 18.97 -37.84 -4.53
N GLY A 28 18.16 -38.62 -3.77
CA GLY A 28 17.35 -38.30 -2.60
C GLY A 28 16.67 -36.93 -2.37
N GLY A 29 15.37 -37.02 -2.03
CA GLY A 29 14.85 -36.37 -0.81
C GLY A 29 13.99 -35.09 -0.95
N ALA A 30 12.79 -35.20 -0.36
CA ALA A 30 11.92 -34.16 0.18
C ALA A 30 11.22 -33.15 -0.76
N ALA A 31 9.89 -33.17 -0.69
CA ALA A 31 9.00 -32.11 -1.16
C ALA A 31 9.27 -30.80 -0.40
N SER A 32 9.11 -29.66 -1.08
CA SER A 32 8.58 -28.44 -0.48
C SER A 32 7.95 -27.58 -1.57
N VAL A 33 6.68 -27.29 -1.34
CA VAL A 33 5.75 -26.45 -2.08
C VAL A 33 6.31 -25.05 -2.34
N PHE A 34 5.79 -24.44 -3.42
CA PHE A 34 5.97 -23.04 -3.77
C PHE A 34 5.97 -22.11 -2.57
N ALA A 35 7.02 -21.34 -2.41
CA ALA A 35 6.96 -20.03 -1.78
C ALA A 35 7.96 -19.13 -2.51
N GLY A 36 7.73 -18.93 -3.81
CA GLY A 36 8.20 -17.70 -4.43
C GLY A 36 7.44 -16.60 -3.72
N THR A 37 8.09 -15.94 -2.77
CA THR A 37 7.59 -14.70 -2.19
C THR A 37 7.45 -13.73 -3.36
N ALA A 38 6.25 -13.61 -3.90
CA ALA A 38 5.91 -12.46 -4.71
C ALA A 38 6.08 -11.28 -3.78
N THR A 39 7.25 -10.64 -3.81
CA THR A 39 7.38 -9.27 -3.35
C THR A 39 6.48 -8.51 -4.30
N ALA A 40 5.27 -8.20 -3.84
CA ALA A 40 4.39 -7.31 -4.57
C ALA A 40 5.15 -5.98 -4.62
N HIS A 41 5.69 -5.66 -5.79
CA HIS A 41 6.31 -4.38 -6.04
C HIS A 41 5.17 -3.39 -6.16
N PHE A 42 4.70 -2.85 -5.04
CA PHE A 42 3.64 -1.85 -5.02
C PHE A 42 4.19 -0.55 -5.62
N PRO A 43 3.54 0.03 -6.63
CA PRO A 43 3.96 1.29 -7.22
C PRO A 43 3.62 2.47 -6.28
N ALA A 44 4.58 3.36 -6.07
CA ALA A 44 4.52 4.63 -5.31
C ALA A 44 3.84 4.54 -3.92
N ASP A 45 4.61 4.17 -2.90
CA ASP A 45 4.16 4.27 -1.51
C ASP A 45 3.68 5.69 -1.17
N LEU A 46 2.57 5.79 -0.43
CA LEU A 46 2.16 7.04 0.20
C LEU A 46 3.18 7.35 1.29
N ASP A 47 3.75 8.55 1.29
CA ASP A 47 4.51 9.03 2.43
C ASP A 47 3.50 9.55 3.45
N VAL A 48 3.44 8.88 4.60
CA VAL A 48 2.36 9.02 5.58
C VAL A 48 2.94 9.39 6.92
N SER A 49 2.34 10.40 7.55
CA SER A 49 2.59 10.74 8.94
C SER A 49 1.29 10.70 9.73
N VAL A 50 1.25 9.96 10.82
CA VAL A 50 0.14 9.87 11.76
C VAL A 50 0.36 10.88 12.87
N ALA A 51 -0.69 11.62 13.22
CA ALA A 51 -0.59 12.60 14.29
C ALA A 51 -0.15 11.93 15.61
N PRO A 52 0.66 12.58 16.46
CA PRO A 52 1.09 13.96 16.38
C PRO A 52 2.26 14.20 15.40
N PHE A 53 2.00 15.05 14.40
CA PHE A 53 2.95 15.39 13.32
C PHE A 53 4.21 16.15 13.78
N ARG A 54 4.16 16.76 14.97
CA ARG A 54 5.33 17.33 15.66
C ARG A 54 5.20 17.07 17.15
N GLY A 55 6.01 16.15 17.63
CA GLY A 55 6.17 15.82 19.04
C GLY A 55 5.79 14.37 19.31
N ASP A 56 6.81 13.56 19.59
CA ASP A 56 6.71 12.24 20.23
C ASP A 56 5.70 12.28 21.36
N GLY A 57 4.50 11.84 21.05
CA GLY A 57 3.38 11.92 21.93
C GLY A 57 2.46 10.78 21.59
N PRO A 58 2.17 9.88 22.52
CA PRO A 58 1.32 8.75 22.20
C PRO A 58 -0.06 9.26 21.77
N LEU A 59 -0.59 8.59 20.74
CA LEU A 59 -1.93 8.77 20.23
C LEU A 59 -2.95 8.74 21.37
N PRO A 60 -4.11 9.43 21.21
CA PRO A 60 -5.23 9.26 22.12
C PRO A 60 -5.63 7.78 22.22
N ARG A 61 -6.55 7.44 23.13
CA ARG A 61 -7.01 6.06 23.22
C ARG A 61 -7.77 5.67 21.95
N HIS A 62 -7.57 4.44 21.48
CA HIS A 62 -8.26 3.90 20.30
C HIS A 62 -9.79 3.87 20.47
N ASP A 63 -10.29 3.79 21.71
CA ASP A 63 -11.72 3.65 21.99
C ASP A 63 -12.58 4.90 21.68
N ARG A 64 -11.99 6.09 21.52
CA ARG A 64 -12.73 7.33 21.22
C ARG A 64 -11.90 8.37 20.48
N GLY A 65 -12.58 9.16 19.66
CA GLY A 65 -12.03 10.38 19.07
C GLY A 65 -11.67 10.23 17.60
N GLN A 66 -10.85 11.16 17.11
CA GLN A 66 -10.41 11.17 15.72
C GLN A 66 -8.89 11.20 15.65
N VAL A 67 -8.35 10.38 14.76
CA VAL A 67 -6.95 10.39 14.38
C VAL A 67 -6.79 11.19 13.09
N ARG A 68 -5.67 11.91 12.99
CA ARG A 68 -5.32 12.65 11.78
C ARG A 68 -4.13 11.98 11.15
N VAL A 69 -4.17 11.86 9.84
CA VAL A 69 -3.12 11.25 9.03
C VAL A 69 -2.80 12.20 7.90
N ALA A 70 -1.54 12.52 7.68
CA ALA A 70 -1.09 13.36 6.60
C ALA A 70 -0.47 12.47 5.52
N VAL A 71 -0.79 12.77 4.27
CA VAL A 71 -0.01 12.32 3.12
C VAL A 71 0.85 13.52 2.71
N THR A 72 2.17 13.34 2.67
CA THR A 72 3.15 14.43 2.41
C THR A 72 3.56 14.49 0.94
N ASN A 73 3.61 13.34 0.26
CA ASN A 73 3.94 13.25 -1.17
C ASN A 73 2.74 13.50 -2.12
N VAL A 74 1.81 14.40 -1.75
CA VAL A 74 0.52 14.62 -2.46
C VAL A 74 0.68 15.19 -3.87
N ASP A 75 1.80 15.84 -4.16
CA ASP A 75 2.12 16.31 -5.51
C ASP A 75 2.70 15.19 -6.40
N ASP A 76 3.25 14.13 -5.79
CA ASP A 76 3.86 12.99 -6.48
C ASP A 76 2.85 11.84 -6.69
N VAL A 77 1.93 11.67 -5.75
CA VAL A 77 0.82 10.72 -5.86
C VAL A 77 -0.47 11.44 -6.26
N VAL A 78 -1.29 10.86 -7.14
CA VAL A 78 -2.61 11.45 -7.51
C VAL A 78 -3.63 11.26 -6.38
N ALA A 79 -3.22 11.56 -5.14
CA ALA A 79 -4.04 11.58 -3.94
C ALA A 79 -5.10 12.68 -4.06
N THR A 80 -6.36 12.28 -3.97
CA THR A 80 -7.50 13.18 -4.16
C THR A 80 -8.02 13.69 -2.82
N ALA A 81 -8.74 14.81 -2.83
CA ALA A 81 -9.48 15.27 -1.65
C ALA A 81 -10.76 14.45 -1.39
N ASP A 82 -10.93 13.32 -2.07
CA ASP A 82 -12.09 12.44 -1.93
C ASP A 82 -11.87 11.49 -0.75
N ALA A 83 -12.35 11.90 0.42
CA ALA A 83 -12.06 11.23 1.68
C ALA A 83 -12.50 9.75 1.72
N THR A 84 -13.59 9.38 1.03
CA THR A 84 -14.13 8.02 1.02
C THR A 84 -13.22 6.98 0.35
N ARG A 85 -12.17 7.42 -0.37
CA ARG A 85 -11.19 6.53 -0.99
C ARG A 85 -10.08 6.10 -0.04
N TYR A 86 -10.05 6.62 1.18
CA TYR A 86 -9.00 6.33 2.15
C TYR A 86 -9.51 5.44 3.28
N ARG A 87 -8.71 4.41 3.61
CA ARG A 87 -8.88 3.51 4.73
C ARG A 87 -7.66 3.60 5.64
N PHE A 88 -7.89 3.70 6.95
CA PHE A 88 -6.81 3.76 7.94
C PHE A 88 -7.08 2.79 9.08
N GLY A 89 -6.04 2.09 9.53
CA GLY A 89 -6.19 1.18 10.64
C GLY A 89 -4.96 0.33 10.96
N ALA A 90 -5.19 -0.67 11.81
CA ALA A 90 -4.22 -1.72 12.06
C ALA A 90 -3.92 -2.45 10.73
N PRO A 91 -2.64 -2.75 10.42
CA PRO A 91 -2.24 -3.31 9.12
C PRO A 91 -3.04 -4.55 8.73
N ASP A 92 -3.21 -5.52 9.64
CA ASP A 92 -3.99 -6.74 9.38
C ASP A 92 -5.46 -6.42 9.04
N VAL A 93 -6.08 -5.48 9.77
CA VAL A 93 -7.47 -5.07 9.54
C VAL A 93 -7.63 -4.38 8.18
N VAL A 94 -6.66 -3.55 7.80
CA VAL A 94 -6.65 -2.87 6.48
C VAL A 94 -6.40 -3.87 5.35
N ALA A 95 -5.53 -4.86 5.57
CA ALA A 95 -5.24 -5.92 4.60
C ALA A 95 -6.48 -6.79 4.30
N ASP A 96 -7.33 -7.04 5.31
CA ASP A 96 -8.63 -7.72 5.16
C ASP A 96 -9.74 -6.83 4.55
N GLY A 97 -9.43 -5.57 4.19
CA GLY A 97 -10.38 -4.62 3.61
C GLY A 97 -11.24 -3.87 4.62
N GLY A 98 -10.95 -4.02 5.91
CA GLY A 98 -11.55 -3.25 7.00
C GLY A 98 -10.88 -1.89 7.23
N GLY A 99 -11.01 -1.39 8.46
CA GLY A 99 -10.42 -0.11 8.89
C GLY A 99 -11.39 1.07 8.76
N ALA A 100 -10.97 2.21 9.31
CA ALA A 100 -11.77 3.41 9.33
C ALA A 100 -11.73 4.11 7.97
N GLU A 101 -12.88 4.55 7.47
CA GLU A 101 -12.96 5.40 6.28
C GLU A 101 -12.74 6.87 6.69
N ALA A 102 -12.07 7.66 5.83
CA ALA A 102 -11.84 9.06 6.14
C ALA A 102 -13.15 9.83 6.10
N THR A 103 -13.43 10.56 7.18
CA THR A 103 -14.60 11.45 7.30
C THR A 103 -14.37 12.82 6.68
N ARG A 104 -13.10 13.19 6.49
CA ARG A 104 -12.70 14.50 5.95
C ARG A 104 -11.30 14.44 5.37
N ALA A 105 -11.08 15.19 4.29
CA ALA A 105 -9.78 15.44 3.68
C ALA A 105 -9.57 16.96 3.54
N CYS A 106 -8.38 17.47 3.88
CA CYS A 106 -8.03 18.89 3.83
C CYS A 106 -6.55 19.08 3.45
N ARG A 107 -6.26 19.85 2.39
CA ARG A 107 -4.89 20.14 1.93
C ARG A 107 -4.15 21.26 2.70
N ILE A 108 -4.73 21.80 3.78
CA ILE A 108 -4.33 23.12 4.31
C ILE A 108 -3.35 23.00 5.49
N ARG A 109 -2.28 22.21 5.35
CA ARG A 109 -1.18 22.25 6.32
C ARG A 109 0.09 21.58 5.81
N ASP A 110 1.19 22.32 5.83
CA ASP A 110 2.55 21.78 5.86
C ASP A 110 2.79 21.15 7.24
N VAL A 111 2.97 19.84 7.31
CA VAL A 111 3.19 19.07 8.54
C VAL A 111 4.65 18.73 8.77
N ASP A 112 5.48 18.67 7.72
CA ASP A 112 6.88 18.24 7.76
C ASP A 112 7.91 19.40 7.56
N ASP A 113 7.44 20.64 7.38
CA ASP A 113 8.22 21.85 7.05
C ASP A 113 8.88 21.83 5.67
N ASP A 114 8.41 21.01 4.71
CA ASP A 114 9.00 20.98 3.36
C ASP A 114 8.62 22.20 2.50
N GLY A 115 7.71 23.05 2.99
CA GLY A 115 7.20 24.24 2.32
C GLY A 115 6.05 23.95 1.35
N ARG A 116 5.53 22.73 1.32
CA ARG A 116 4.38 22.28 0.52
C ARG A 116 3.19 21.97 1.42
N ASN A 117 2.04 21.80 0.79
CA ASN A 117 0.78 21.61 1.49
C ASN A 117 0.39 20.13 1.48
N ASP A 118 0.28 19.54 2.67
CA ASP A 118 -0.04 18.12 2.82
C ASP A 118 -1.54 17.86 2.87
N LEU A 119 -1.91 16.65 2.48
CA LEU A 119 -3.29 16.17 2.57
C LEU A 119 -3.51 15.58 3.96
N VAL A 120 -4.21 16.33 4.81
CA VAL A 120 -4.61 15.87 6.14
C VAL A 120 -5.99 15.22 6.08
N LEU A 121 -6.03 13.93 6.40
CA LEU A 121 -7.20 13.10 6.51
C LEU A 121 -7.62 12.95 7.99
N ARG A 122 -8.92 12.73 8.22
CA ARG A 122 -9.49 12.51 9.55
C ARG A 122 -10.27 11.21 9.60
N PHE A 123 -9.89 10.33 10.52
CA PHE A 123 -10.51 9.03 10.69
C PHE A 123 -11.12 8.89 12.09
N PRO A 124 -12.29 8.27 12.22
CA PRO A 124 -12.81 7.82 13.51
C PRO A 124 -11.89 6.73 14.07
N PHE A 125 -11.36 6.94 15.27
CA PHE A 125 -10.32 6.03 15.78
C PHE A 125 -10.88 4.68 16.21
N ALA A 126 -12.14 4.66 16.66
CA ALA A 126 -12.84 3.46 17.10
C ALA A 126 -13.06 2.45 15.96
N ASP A 127 -13.13 2.92 14.71
CA ASP A 127 -13.35 2.07 13.54
C ASP A 127 -12.04 1.61 12.90
N ALA A 128 -10.89 2.08 13.40
CA ALA A 128 -9.57 1.80 12.84
C ALA A 128 -9.01 0.42 13.22
N GLY A 129 -9.72 -0.31 14.10
CA GLY A 129 -9.40 -1.70 14.41
C GLY A 129 -8.16 -1.92 15.28
N PHE A 130 -7.62 -0.86 15.91
CA PHE A 130 -6.51 -0.99 16.85
C PHE A 130 -6.98 -1.56 18.19
N SER A 131 -6.23 -2.54 18.69
CA SER A 131 -6.31 -3.05 20.06
C SER A 131 -5.53 -2.18 21.06
N GLY A 132 -4.61 -1.35 20.55
CA GLY A 132 -3.71 -0.50 21.33
C GLY A 132 -2.35 -1.14 21.63
N GLU A 133 -2.09 -2.33 21.08
CA GLU A 133 -0.81 -3.04 21.18
C GLU A 133 0.00 -2.92 19.87
N GLU A 134 -0.62 -2.42 18.81
CA GLU A 134 0.01 -2.26 17.50
C GLU A 134 1.08 -1.15 17.54
N GLU A 135 2.19 -1.41 16.87
CA GLU A 135 3.30 -0.45 16.74
C GLU A 135 3.26 0.29 15.40
N ARG A 136 2.38 -0.14 14.48
CA ARG A 136 2.26 0.40 13.13
C ARG A 136 0.82 0.64 12.75
N ALA A 137 0.63 1.64 11.91
CA ALA A 137 -0.65 1.95 11.28
C ALA A 137 -0.49 2.00 9.77
N GLU A 138 -1.50 1.53 9.05
CA GLU A 138 -1.53 1.56 7.58
C GLU A 138 -2.60 2.51 7.09
N LEU A 139 -2.25 3.33 6.10
CA LEU A 139 -3.18 4.09 5.27
C LEU A 139 -3.20 3.47 3.88
N ARG A 140 -4.39 3.16 3.39
CA ARG A 140 -4.62 2.67 2.03
C ARG A 140 -5.52 3.62 1.27
N TRP A 141 -5.16 3.90 0.03
CA TRP A 141 -5.97 4.67 -0.91
C TRP A 141 -6.41 3.78 -2.06
N ASP A 142 -7.72 3.65 -2.24
CA ASP A 142 -8.34 2.88 -3.32
C ASP A 142 -8.48 3.75 -4.58
N ARG A 143 -7.82 3.38 -5.68
CA ARG A 143 -7.95 4.10 -6.97
C ARG A 143 -9.35 3.99 -7.56
N ASP A 144 -9.99 2.84 -7.37
CA ASP A 144 -11.28 2.49 -7.93
C ASP A 144 -12.05 1.56 -6.95
N GLU A 145 -13.32 1.31 -7.22
CA GLU A 145 -14.24 0.50 -6.42
C GLU A 145 -13.78 -0.96 -6.28
N SER A 146 -12.96 -1.43 -7.24
CA SER A 146 -12.34 -2.77 -7.22
C SER A 146 -11.33 -2.99 -6.09
N ARG A 147 -10.76 -1.92 -5.47
CA ARG A 147 -9.77 -2.01 -4.36
C ARG A 147 -8.47 -2.80 -4.62
N GLU A 148 -8.30 -3.36 -5.81
CA GLU A 148 -7.17 -4.23 -6.17
C GLU A 148 -5.86 -3.47 -6.46
N HIS A 149 -5.91 -2.17 -6.77
CA HIS A 149 -4.77 -1.40 -7.28
C HIS A 149 -4.65 -0.01 -6.64
N GLY A 150 -4.66 0.01 -5.31
CA GLY A 150 -4.46 1.22 -4.50
C GLY A 150 -3.00 1.54 -4.19
N LEU A 151 -2.77 2.70 -3.58
CA LEU A 151 -1.50 3.06 -2.95
C LEU A 151 -1.62 2.81 -1.44
N SER A 152 -0.53 2.48 -0.77
CA SER A 152 -0.50 2.34 0.69
C SER A 152 0.72 3.02 1.29
N GLY A 153 0.63 3.36 2.57
CA GLY A 153 1.73 3.90 3.36
C GLY A 153 1.59 3.46 4.81
N VAL A 154 2.71 3.31 5.50
CA VAL A 154 2.78 2.85 6.89
C VAL A 154 3.54 3.86 7.71
N ASP A 155 3.07 4.09 8.94
CA ASP A 155 3.77 4.90 9.92
C ASP A 155 3.80 4.19 11.29
N ASP A 156 4.80 4.52 12.10
CA ASP A 156 4.91 4.00 13.46
C ASP A 156 3.93 4.73 14.40
N VAL A 157 3.27 3.98 15.27
CA VAL A 157 2.28 4.51 16.22
C VAL A 157 2.56 4.01 17.62
N SER A 158 2.29 4.87 18.61
CA SER A 158 2.31 4.49 20.01
C SER A 158 1.05 4.99 20.71
N PHE A 159 0.45 4.16 21.54
CA PHE A 159 -0.82 4.48 22.22
C PHE A 159 -0.58 4.88 23.66
N ARG A 160 -1.45 5.76 24.19
CA ARG A 160 -1.41 6.09 25.62
C ARG A 160 -1.82 4.87 26.44
N CYS A 161 -0.91 4.39 27.31
CA CYS A 161 -1.23 3.36 28.28
C CYS A 161 -2.46 3.72 29.12
N ARG A 162 -3.28 2.71 29.44
CA ARG A 162 -4.36 2.84 30.40
C ARG A 162 -3.76 3.20 31.76
N ARG A 163 -3.94 4.45 32.21
CA ARG A 163 -3.66 4.80 33.61
C ARG A 163 -4.59 3.97 34.50
N GLU A 164 -4.04 2.93 35.11
CA GLU A 164 -4.72 2.18 36.18
C GLU A 164 -5.06 3.18 37.30
N ARG A 165 -6.31 3.15 37.74
CA ARG A 165 -6.84 4.01 38.81
C ARG A 165 -6.85 3.23 40.10
#